data_AF-A0A952LU73-F1
#
_entry.id   AF-A0A952LU73-F1
#
_cell.length_a   1.000
_cell.length_b   1.000
_cell.length_c   1.000
_cell.angle_alpha   90.00
_cell.angle_beta   90.00
_cell.angle_gamma   90.00
#
_symmetry.space_group_name_H-M   'P 1'
#
loop_
_entity.id
_entity.type
_entity.pdbx_description
1 polymer ?
#
loop_
_entity_poly.entity_id
_entity_poly.type
_entity_poly.pdbx_seq_one_letter_code
_entity_poly.pdbx_strand_id
1 'polypeptide(L)'
;MSKQNLLNFDDLNLKFSQVIQIIPEGGGGANNCFDCVLVGCLSGEAVIVTVPQTNLFPKVAEGDHVVIRVYTAQGVALFPTTVLYISEVPTFLVYLDFPNAIT
;
A
#
# COMPACT_ATOMS: atom_id res chain seq x y z
N MET A 1 -24.67 14.91 -4.00
CA MET A 1 -23.49 14.53 -4.81
C MET A 1 -22.27 15.18 -4.17
N SER A 2 -21.71 14.57 -3.11
CA SER A 2 -20.49 15.10 -2.49
C SER A 2 -19.33 14.87 -3.45
N LYS A 3 -18.65 15.94 -3.87
CA LYS A 3 -17.37 15.84 -4.57
C LYS A 3 -16.44 15.01 -3.68
N GLN A 4 -16.14 13.78 -4.10
CA GLN A 4 -15.04 13.02 -3.51
C GLN A 4 -13.79 13.84 -3.82
N ASN A 5 -13.23 14.46 -2.79
CA ASN A 5 -11.97 15.18 -2.91
C ASN A 5 -10.92 14.10 -3.14
N LEU A 6 -10.52 13.89 -4.40
CA LEU A 6 -9.40 13.03 -4.73
C LEU A 6 -8.16 13.65 -4.08
N LEU A 7 -7.68 13.02 -3.01
CA LEU A 7 -6.42 13.40 -2.39
C LEU A 7 -5.29 13.01 -3.33
N ASN A 8 -4.25 13.83 -3.46
CA ASN A 8 -3.03 13.39 -4.14
C ASN A 8 -2.19 12.55 -3.18
N PHE A 9 -1.33 11.69 -3.71
CA PHE A 9 -0.44 10.88 -2.88
C PHE A 9 0.49 11.75 -2.02
N ASP A 10 0.95 12.87 -2.57
CA ASP A 10 1.80 13.83 -1.86
C ASP A 10 1.08 14.50 -0.67
N ASP A 11 -0.26 14.64 -0.74
CA ASP A 11 -1.07 15.23 0.34
C ASP A 11 -1.13 14.30 1.56
N LEU A 12 -0.84 13.00 1.40
CA LEU A 12 -0.79 12.04 2.49
C LEU A 12 0.42 12.26 3.41
N ASN A 13 1.43 13.02 2.95
CA ASN A 13 2.65 13.34 3.70
C ASN A 13 3.30 12.08 4.32
N LEU A 14 3.37 11.00 3.54
CA LEU A 14 3.90 9.73 3.99
C LEU A 14 5.41 9.82 4.21
N LYS A 15 5.89 9.16 5.25
CA LYS A 15 7.31 9.16 5.60
C LYS A 15 7.95 7.81 5.30
N PHE A 16 9.22 7.82 4.94
CA PHE A 16 10.02 6.61 4.90
C PHE A 16 9.96 5.88 6.24
N SER A 17 9.91 4.55 6.16
CA SER A 17 9.78 3.65 7.30
C SER A 17 8.45 3.76 8.07
N GLN A 18 7.46 4.48 7.55
CA GLN A 18 6.11 4.48 8.12
C GLN A 18 5.43 3.13 7.94
N VAL A 19 4.70 2.69 8.97
CA VAL A 19 3.85 1.50 8.88
C VAL A 19 2.57 1.84 8.12
N ILE A 20 2.29 1.07 7.08
CA ILE A 20 1.04 1.08 6.31
C ILE A 20 0.46 -0.34 6.28
N GLN A 21 -0.77 -0.50 5.82
CA GLN A 21 -1.41 -1.81 5.78
C GLN A 21 -1.77 -2.20 4.35
N ILE A 22 -1.50 -3.46 3.99
CA ILE A 22 -2.00 -4.09 2.77
C ILE A 22 -3.21 -4.94 3.12
N ILE A 23 -4.27 -4.79 2.32
CA ILE A 23 -5.48 -5.58 2.38
C ILE A 23 -5.65 -6.30 1.02
N PRO A 24 -5.41 -7.62 0.95
CA PRO A 24 -5.57 -8.37 -0.29
C PRO A 24 -7.03 -8.43 -0.75
N GLU A 25 -7.28 -8.32 -2.05
CA GLU A 25 -8.60 -8.54 -2.62
C GLU A 25 -9.04 -10.01 -2.40
N GLY A 26 -10.30 -10.23 -2.00
CA GLY A 26 -10.82 -11.58 -1.71
C GLY A 26 -10.55 -12.11 -0.30
N GLY A 27 -9.90 -11.32 0.57
CA GLY A 27 -9.74 -11.61 1.99
C GLY A 27 -11.03 -11.47 2.79
N GLY A 28 -11.94 -12.45 2.71
CA GLY A 28 -13.30 -12.43 3.28
C GLY A 28 -13.45 -12.43 4.81
N GLY A 29 -12.57 -11.77 5.57
CA GLY A 29 -12.69 -11.65 7.02
C GLY A 29 -12.07 -10.39 7.60
N ALA A 30 -12.60 -9.91 8.72
CA ALA A 30 -12.23 -8.66 9.41
C ALA A 30 -10.77 -8.57 9.93
N ASN A 31 -9.90 -9.53 9.58
CA ASN A 31 -8.53 -9.68 10.10
C ASN A 31 -7.44 -9.79 9.01
N ASN A 32 -7.74 -9.50 7.75
CA ASN A 32 -6.77 -9.60 6.65
C ASN A 32 -6.04 -8.27 6.36
N CYS A 33 -5.73 -7.48 7.39
CA CYS A 33 -4.85 -6.32 7.27
C CYS A 33 -3.45 -6.74 7.67
N PHE A 34 -2.48 -6.53 6.79
CA PHE A 34 -1.09 -6.89 7.03
C PHE A 34 -0.25 -5.64 7.11
N ASP A 35 0.41 -5.44 8.25
CA ASP A 35 1.33 -4.33 8.42
C ASP A 35 2.51 -4.48 7.47
N CYS A 36 2.89 -3.39 6.83
CA CYS A 36 3.95 -3.23 5.86
C CYS A 36 4.71 -1.95 6.17
N VAL A 37 5.95 -1.84 5.70
CA VAL A 37 6.77 -0.65 5.90
C VAL A 37 6.96 0.04 4.56
N LEU A 38 6.62 1.33 4.50
CA LEU A 38 6.85 2.15 3.31
C LEU A 38 8.37 2.38 3.14
N VAL A 39 8.90 1.92 2.00
CA VAL A 39 10.30 2.15 1.62
C VAL A 39 10.43 3.44 0.82
N GLY A 40 9.43 3.74 -0.03
CA GLY A 40 9.39 4.96 -0.81
C GLY A 40 8.40 4.90 -1.95
N CYS A 41 8.53 5.83 -2.90
CA CYS A 41 7.76 5.82 -4.13
C CYS A 41 8.56 6.47 -5.26
N LEU A 42 8.18 6.13 -6.49
CA LEU A 42 8.53 6.83 -7.71
C LEU A 42 7.23 7.41 -8.27
N SER A 43 7.09 8.73 -8.22
CA SER A 43 5.85 9.43 -8.54
C SER A 43 5.31 9.05 -9.92
N GLY A 44 4.07 8.59 -9.97
CA GLY A 44 3.41 8.16 -11.21
C GLY A 44 3.82 6.77 -11.72
N GLU A 45 4.74 6.08 -11.06
CA GLU A 45 5.20 4.74 -11.48
C GLU A 45 4.94 3.68 -10.42
N ALA A 46 5.49 3.84 -9.21
CA ALA A 46 5.38 2.80 -8.20
C ALA A 46 5.43 3.32 -6.75
N VAL A 47 4.74 2.62 -5.86
CA VAL A 47 4.91 2.69 -4.41
C VAL A 47 5.66 1.44 -3.96
N ILE A 48 6.70 1.60 -3.15
CA ILE A 48 7.60 0.51 -2.75
C ILE A 48 7.43 0.25 -1.26
N VAL A 49 7.13 -0.99 -0.93
CA VAL A 49 6.92 -1.44 0.45
C VAL A 49 7.75 -2.68 0.75
N THR A 50 8.02 -2.90 2.03
CA THR A 50 8.66 -4.11 2.55
C THR A 50 7.81 -4.71 3.66
N VAL A 51 8.09 -5.97 3.98
CA VAL A 51 7.55 -6.63 5.17
C VAL A 51 8.17 -6.08 6.46
N PRO A 52 7.39 -5.98 7.55
CA PRO A 52 7.95 -5.81 8.88
C PRO A 52 8.66 -7.12 9.30
N GLN A 53 9.54 -7.03 10.29
CA GLN A 53 10.36 -8.16 10.78
C GLN A 53 9.55 -9.37 11.26
N THR A 54 8.23 -9.24 11.44
CA THR A 54 7.34 -10.32 11.86
C THR A 54 7.08 -11.36 10.77
N ASN A 55 7.58 -11.18 9.54
CA ASN A 55 7.43 -12.10 8.39
C ASN A 55 5.98 -12.43 8.00
N LEU A 56 5.00 -11.71 8.54
CA LEU A 56 3.59 -11.88 8.20
C LEU A 56 3.26 -10.97 7.02
N PHE A 57 3.48 -11.48 5.81
CA PHE A 57 3.02 -10.85 4.57
C PHE A 57 1.84 -11.64 4.00
N PRO A 58 0.86 -10.99 3.37
CA PRO A 58 -0.17 -11.74 2.67
C PRO A 58 0.45 -12.55 1.53
N LYS A 59 -0.17 -13.68 1.20
CA LYS A 59 0.11 -14.36 -0.06
C LYS A 59 -0.46 -13.51 -1.19
N VAL A 60 0.38 -12.68 -1.78
CA VAL A 60 0.08 -11.90 -2.99
C VAL A 60 1.05 -12.29 -4.08
N ALA A 61 0.59 -12.25 -5.32
CA ALA A 61 1.34 -12.45 -6.53
C ALA A 61 1.34 -11.18 -7.39
N GLU A 62 2.26 -11.11 -8.34
CA GLU A 62 2.24 -10.06 -9.37
C GLU A 62 0.92 -10.11 -10.14
N GLY A 63 0.32 -8.94 -10.37
CA GLY A 63 -1.01 -8.79 -10.94
C GLY A 63 -2.15 -8.77 -9.93
N ASP A 64 -1.93 -9.16 -8.67
CA ASP A 64 -2.99 -9.12 -7.65
C ASP A 64 -3.37 -7.68 -7.32
N HIS A 65 -4.68 -7.45 -7.15
CA HIS A 65 -5.19 -6.19 -6.64
C HIS A 65 -5.19 -6.21 -5.11
N VAL A 66 -4.78 -5.08 -4.54
CA VAL A 66 -4.75 -4.88 -3.09
C VAL A 66 -5.24 -3.46 -2.76
N VAL A 67 -5.67 -3.27 -1.52
CA VAL A 67 -5.98 -1.94 -0.99
C VAL A 67 -4.92 -1.58 0.04
N ILE A 68 -4.33 -0.40 -0.12
CA ILE A 68 -3.44 0.19 0.88
C ILE A 68 -4.26 1.04 1.83
N ARG A 69 -4.02 0.82 3.12
CA ARG A 69 -4.57 1.62 4.20
C ARG A 69 -3.45 2.35 4.93
N VAL A 70 -3.60 3.66 5.05
CA VAL A 70 -2.63 4.52 5.74
C VAL A 70 -3.33 5.34 6.81
N TYR A 71 -2.77 5.32 8.01
CA TYR A 71 -3.14 6.24 9.08
C TYR A 71 -2.34 7.54 8.91
N THR A 72 -3.05 8.65 8.76
CA THR A 72 -2.49 9.99 8.63
C THR A 72 -2.95 10.86 9.82
N ALA A 73 -2.39 12.06 9.96
CA ALA A 73 -2.85 13.01 10.98
C ALA A 73 -4.30 13.47 10.73
N GLN A 74 -4.77 13.41 9.48
CA GLN A 74 -6.09 13.82 9.03
C GLN A 74 -7.12 12.70 9.07
N GLY A 75 -6.72 11.45 9.33
CA GLY A 75 -7.61 10.30 9.41
C GLY A 75 -7.02 9.03 8.81
N VAL A 76 -7.86 8.27 8.11
CA VAL A 76 -7.46 7.04 7.41
C VAL A 76 -7.65 7.27 5.92
N ALA A 77 -6.58 7.08 5.14
CA ALA A 77 -6.65 7.09 3.68
C ALA A 77 -6.63 5.65 3.15
N LEU A 78 -7.45 5.39 2.13
CA LEU A 78 -7.52 4.12 1.44
C LEU A 78 -7.28 4.34 -0.06
N PHE A 79 -6.41 3.53 -0.66
CA PHE A 79 -6.25 3.54 -2.10
C PHE A 79 -6.03 2.13 -2.66
N PRO A 80 -6.80 1.73 -3.69
CA PRO A 80 -6.56 0.48 -4.40
C PRO A 80 -5.31 0.61 -5.29
N THR A 81 -4.59 -0.49 -5.44
CA THR A 81 -3.40 -0.61 -6.30
C THR A 81 -3.23 -2.05 -6.76
N THR A 82 -2.26 -2.29 -7.63
CA THR A 82 -1.91 -3.61 -8.15
C THR A 82 -0.46 -3.92 -7.81
N VAL A 83 -0.17 -5.16 -7.46
CA VAL A 83 1.20 -5.64 -7.29
C VAL A 83 1.87 -5.74 -8.65
N LEU A 84 2.87 -4.88 -8.92
CA LEU A 84 3.61 -4.86 -10.18
C LEU A 84 4.73 -5.91 -10.19
N TYR A 85 5.49 -6.00 -9.10
CA TYR A 85 6.66 -6.86 -9.01
C TYR A 85 6.99 -7.21 -7.56
N ILE A 86 7.51 -8.42 -7.33
CA ILE A 86 8.02 -8.85 -6.01
C ILE A 86 9.49 -9.21 -6.14
N SER A 87 10.35 -8.45 -5.46
CA SER A 87 11.79 -8.70 -5.38
C SER A 87 12.11 -9.40 -4.07
N GLU A 88 12.73 -10.57 -4.11
CA GLU A 88 13.16 -11.29 -2.89
C GLU A 88 14.65 -11.06 -2.55
N VAL A 89 15.44 -10.52 -3.49
CA VAL A 89 16.91 -10.39 -3.38
C VAL A 89 17.35 -8.99 -3.82
N PRO A 90 18.23 -8.29 -3.06
CA PRO A 90 18.84 -8.68 -1.79
C PRO A 90 17.92 -8.50 -0.58
N THR A 91 16.74 -7.93 -0.78
CA THR A 91 15.75 -7.66 0.28
C THR A 91 14.36 -7.82 -0.31
N PHE A 92 13.43 -8.30 0.53
CA PHE A 92 12.03 -8.44 0.15
C PHE A 92 11.39 -7.07 -0.06
N LEU A 93 11.06 -6.75 -1.31
CA LEU A 93 10.39 -5.52 -1.72
C LEU A 93 9.21 -5.86 -2.60
N VAL A 94 8.12 -5.13 -2.41
CA VAL A 94 6.94 -5.20 -3.25
C VAL A 94 6.74 -3.85 -3.91
N TYR A 95 6.68 -3.88 -5.23
CA TYR A 95 6.42 -2.74 -6.08
C TYR A 95 4.93 -2.75 -6.38
N LEU A 96 4.24 -1.69 -5.98
CA LEU A 96 2.82 -1.48 -6.18
C LEU A 96 2.61 -0.37 -7.20
N ASP A 97 1.56 -0.46 -8.01
CA ASP A 97 1.22 0.58 -8.97
C ASP A 97 0.93 1.91 -8.26
N PHE A 98 1.29 3.02 -8.90
CA PHE A 98 1.07 4.33 -8.30
C PHE A 98 -0.44 4.64 -8.27
N PRO A 99 -1.02 5.02 -7.11
CA PRO A 99 -2.45 5.15 -6.99
C PRO A 99 -3.01 6.32 -7.81
N ASN A 100 -3.97 6.02 -8.68
CA ASN A 100 -4.69 7.01 -9.48
C ASN A 100 -5.88 7.65 -8.73
N ALA A 101 -6.32 7.04 -7.63
CA ALA A 101 -7.41 7.52 -6.80
C ALA A 101 -7.15 7.20 -5.33
N ILE A 102 -7.26 8.22 -4.47
CA ILE A 102 -7.10 8.12 -3.02
C ILE A 102 -8.35 8.71 -2.38
N THR A 103 -8.95 7.97 -1.45
CA THR A 103 -10.19 8.34 -0.74
C THR A 103 -9.99 8.38 0.77
#